data_AF-A0A857JE03-F1
#
_entry.id   AF-A0A857JE03-F1
#
_cell.length_a   1.000
_cell.length_b   1.000
_cell.length_c   1.000
_cell.angle_alpha   90.00
_cell.angle_beta   90.00
_cell.angle_gamma   90.00
#
_symmetry.space_group_name_H-M   'P 1'
#
loop_
_entity.id
_entity.type
_entity.pdbx_description
1 polymer ?
#
loop_
_entity_poly.entity_id
_entity_poly.type
_entity_poly.pdbx_seq_one_letter_code
_entity_poly.pdbx_strand_id
1 'polypeptide(L)'
;MIRHILSRSIFIAAITTCSFGLAAHGSVTPQGVDTSTLPELGEEWSDTNPYRDAEGHDREEILRVGSSAYNQNCARCHGLGGVSGGIAPDLRMLAPDYDGDEWYVYRVQNGAVRNGAVYMPKMTEHLNQEALWAIRSWLESVSDTQ
;
A
#
# COMPACT_ATOMS: atom_id res chain seq x y z
N MET A 1 -56.61 29.91 -29.80
CA MET A 1 -55.80 28.73 -29.45
C MET A 1 -54.37 29.19 -29.21
N ILE A 2 -54.03 29.45 -27.95
CA ILE A 2 -52.73 30.02 -27.53
C ILE A 2 -51.83 28.89 -27.05
N ARG A 3 -50.57 28.94 -27.49
CA ARG A 3 -49.52 27.93 -27.42
C ARG A 3 -49.19 27.52 -25.98
N HIS A 4 -49.33 26.23 -25.64
CA HIS A 4 -48.71 25.61 -24.46
C HIS A 4 -47.59 24.66 -24.90
N ILE A 5 -46.51 25.20 -25.49
CA ILE A 5 -45.29 24.44 -25.85
C ILE A 5 -44.07 25.07 -25.19
N LEU A 6 -44.17 25.41 -23.90
CA LEU A 6 -43.06 26.00 -23.13
C LEU A 6 -42.80 25.33 -21.78
N SER A 7 -43.23 24.07 -21.60
CA SER A 7 -43.06 23.35 -20.32
C SER A 7 -42.20 22.08 -20.44
N ARG A 8 -41.32 21.99 -21.45
CA ARG A 8 -40.35 20.90 -21.62
C ARG A 8 -38.96 21.48 -21.87
N SER A 9 -38.33 22.15 -20.91
CA SER A 9 -36.88 22.49 -21.03
C SER A 9 -36.18 22.86 -19.73
N ILE A 10 -36.88 23.29 -18.67
CA ILE A 10 -36.20 23.95 -17.54
C ILE A 10 -35.66 22.97 -16.47
N PHE A 11 -36.12 21.71 -16.43
CA PHE A 11 -35.71 20.76 -15.38
C PHE A 11 -34.43 19.95 -15.66
N ILE A 12 -33.81 20.05 -16.84
CA ILE A 12 -32.60 19.27 -17.19
C ILE A 12 -31.30 20.12 -17.07
N ALA A 13 -31.40 21.42 -16.84
CA ALA A 13 -30.24 22.33 -16.86
C ALA A 13 -29.52 22.50 -15.50
N ALA A 14 -29.82 21.69 -14.48
CA ALA A 14 -29.32 21.87 -13.11
C ALA A 14 -28.44 20.72 -12.60
N ILE A 15 -27.79 19.94 -13.48
CA ILE A 15 -26.83 18.88 -13.09
C ILE A 15 -25.39 19.23 -13.52
N THR A 16 -25.21 20.26 -14.33
CA THR A 16 -23.89 20.72 -14.76
C THR A 16 -23.40 21.81 -13.81
N THR A 17 -22.50 21.42 -12.90
CA THR A 17 -21.34 22.17 -12.33
C THR A 17 -21.23 21.97 -10.81
N CYS A 18 -20.96 20.74 -10.39
CA CYS A 18 -20.28 20.49 -9.12
C CYS A 18 -19.07 19.61 -9.41
N SER A 19 -18.08 20.19 -10.10
CA SER A 19 -16.73 19.64 -10.10
C SER A 19 -16.16 19.87 -8.71
N PHE A 20 -16.53 19.01 -7.76
CA PHE A 20 -15.78 18.90 -6.51
C PHE A 20 -14.34 18.60 -6.91
N GLY A 21 -13.40 19.42 -6.44
CA GLY A 21 -11.99 19.09 -6.47
C GLY A 21 -11.77 17.89 -5.57
N LEU A 22 -12.10 16.70 -6.07
CA LEU A 22 -11.72 15.46 -5.44
C LEU A 22 -10.20 15.44 -5.52
N ALA A 23 -9.55 15.55 -4.36
CA ALA A 23 -8.13 15.25 -4.21
C ALA A 23 -7.93 13.74 -4.47
N ALA A 24 -8.04 13.35 -5.73
CA ALA A 24 -7.87 11.98 -6.19
C ALA A 24 -6.38 11.56 -6.20
N HIS A 25 -5.48 12.51 -5.97
CA HIS A 25 -4.08 12.25 -5.69
C HIS A 25 -3.94 12.04 -4.19
N GLY A 26 -3.87 10.78 -3.76
CA GLY A 26 -3.66 10.40 -2.36
C GLY A 26 -2.40 11.05 -1.77
N SER A 27 -2.34 11.14 -0.43
CA SER A 27 -1.20 11.73 0.26
C SER A 27 0.10 11.06 -0.14
N VAL A 28 1.13 11.88 -0.30
CA VAL A 28 2.48 11.44 -0.60
C VAL A 28 3.27 11.05 0.66
N THR A 29 2.75 11.40 1.83
CA THR A 29 3.30 11.01 3.13
C THR A 29 2.78 9.63 3.52
N PRO A 30 3.63 8.75 4.10
CA PRO A 30 3.16 7.47 4.63
C PRO A 30 1.99 7.65 5.61
N GLN A 31 1.03 6.73 5.53
CA GLN A 31 -0.19 6.73 6.32
C GLN A 31 -0.23 5.48 7.19
N GLY A 32 -0.69 5.63 8.42
CA GLY A 32 -0.91 4.50 9.33
C GLY A 32 -1.89 3.49 8.74
N VAL A 33 -1.76 2.24 9.18
CA VAL A 33 -2.57 1.10 8.72
C VAL A 33 -3.29 0.52 9.94
N ASP A 34 -4.58 0.22 9.81
CA ASP A 34 -5.32 -0.53 10.81
C ASP A 34 -4.93 -2.01 10.73
N THR A 35 -4.28 -2.50 11.79
CA THR A 35 -3.82 -3.89 11.91
C THR A 35 -4.61 -4.67 12.95
N SER A 36 -5.74 -4.16 13.44
CA SER A 36 -6.53 -4.80 14.50
C SER A 36 -7.11 -6.17 14.13
N THR A 37 -7.13 -6.52 12.84
CA THR A 37 -7.57 -7.82 12.33
C THR A 37 -6.43 -8.81 12.10
N LEU A 38 -5.17 -8.39 12.30
CA LEU A 38 -3.99 -9.24 12.13
C LEU A 38 -3.63 -9.95 13.44
N PRO A 39 -2.99 -11.14 13.38
CA PRO A 39 -2.37 -11.74 14.56
C PRO A 39 -1.37 -10.77 15.18
N GLU A 40 -1.45 -10.52 16.48
CA GLU A 40 -0.55 -9.58 17.16
C GLU A 40 0.89 -10.10 17.19
N LEU A 41 1.86 -9.21 17.00
CA LEU A 41 3.28 -9.52 17.12
C LEU A 41 3.86 -8.91 18.41
N GLY A 42 5.04 -9.39 18.79
CA GLY A 42 5.78 -8.84 19.92
C GLY A 42 6.40 -7.47 19.62
N GLU A 43 6.93 -6.83 20.66
CA GLU A 43 7.66 -5.55 20.53
C GLU A 43 8.98 -5.71 19.76
N GLU A 44 9.62 -6.87 19.89
CA GLU A 44 10.85 -7.18 19.17
C GLU A 44 10.58 -7.53 17.71
N TRP A 45 11.47 -7.07 16.83
CA TRP A 45 11.38 -7.42 15.42
C TRP A 45 11.75 -8.89 15.20
N SER A 46 10.93 -9.59 14.44
CA SER A 46 11.26 -10.95 14.00
C SER A 46 12.39 -10.93 12.97
N ASP A 47 13.24 -11.96 12.96
CA ASP A 47 14.31 -12.08 11.94
C ASP A 47 13.76 -12.57 10.59
N THR A 48 12.67 -13.34 10.62
CA THR A 48 11.98 -13.88 9.45
C THR A 48 10.50 -13.52 9.48
N ASN A 49 9.85 -13.58 8.32
CA ASN A 49 8.43 -13.29 8.20
C ASN A 49 7.56 -14.20 9.10
N PRO A 50 6.96 -13.67 10.19
CA PRO A 50 6.19 -14.46 11.14
C PRO A 50 4.83 -14.91 10.59
N TYR A 51 4.40 -14.34 9.47
CA TYR A 51 3.13 -14.63 8.82
C TYR A 51 3.23 -15.60 7.64
N ARG A 52 4.44 -16.07 7.30
CA ARG A 52 4.68 -16.89 6.10
C ARG A 52 3.81 -18.15 6.05
N ASP A 53 3.64 -18.79 7.19
CA ASP A 53 2.90 -20.05 7.34
C ASP A 53 1.48 -19.83 7.89
N ALA A 54 0.97 -18.60 7.90
CA ALA A 54 -0.41 -18.33 8.28
C ALA A 54 -1.38 -19.05 7.33
N GLU A 55 -2.54 -19.48 7.84
CA GLU A 55 -3.55 -20.20 7.05
C GLU A 55 -4.96 -19.64 7.27
N GLY A 56 -5.91 -20.08 6.45
CA GLY A 56 -7.33 -19.76 6.61
C GLY A 56 -7.62 -18.26 6.63
N HIS A 57 -8.46 -17.85 7.59
CA HIS A 57 -8.91 -16.47 7.76
C HIS A 57 -7.74 -15.51 8.02
N ASP A 58 -6.75 -15.91 8.82
CA ASP A 58 -5.63 -15.03 9.15
C ASP A 58 -4.80 -14.72 7.90
N ARG A 59 -4.54 -15.73 7.06
CA ARG A 59 -3.85 -15.50 5.78
C ARG A 59 -4.64 -14.57 4.86
N GLU A 60 -5.97 -14.71 4.80
CA GLU A 60 -6.80 -13.81 4.01
C GLU A 60 -6.68 -12.36 4.49
N GLU A 61 -6.78 -12.13 5.80
CA GLU A 61 -6.64 -10.80 6.39
C GLU A 61 -5.24 -10.21 6.23
N ILE A 62 -4.19 -11.01 6.44
CA ILE A 62 -2.79 -10.61 6.23
C ILE A 62 -2.56 -10.13 4.80
N LEU A 63 -3.04 -10.89 3.80
CA LEU A 63 -2.89 -10.50 2.40
C LEU A 63 -3.76 -9.29 2.01
N ARG A 64 -4.98 -9.19 2.57
CA ARG A 64 -5.88 -8.06 2.35
C ARG A 64 -5.30 -6.76 2.92
N VAL A 65 -4.85 -6.78 4.18
CA VAL A 65 -4.20 -5.63 4.82
C VAL A 65 -2.88 -5.32 4.13
N GLY A 66 -2.05 -6.32 3.84
CA GLY A 66 -0.75 -6.16 3.19
C GLY A 66 -0.84 -5.50 1.82
N SER A 67 -1.74 -5.97 0.96
CA SER A 67 -1.96 -5.38 -0.37
C SER A 67 -2.46 -3.93 -0.30
N SER A 68 -3.39 -3.65 0.62
CA SER A 68 -3.91 -2.30 0.84
C SER A 68 -2.83 -1.36 1.36
N ALA A 69 -2.07 -1.80 2.37
CA ALA A 69 -0.98 -1.05 2.96
C ALA A 69 0.14 -0.76 1.95
N TYR A 70 0.50 -1.75 1.12
CA TYR A 70 1.47 -1.60 0.05
C TYR A 70 1.03 -0.54 -0.97
N ASN A 71 -0.23 -0.63 -1.42
CA ASN A 71 -0.76 0.30 -2.41
C ASN A 71 -0.78 1.75 -1.90
N GLN A 72 -1.03 1.94 -0.61
CA GLN A 72 -1.04 3.26 0.02
C GLN A 72 0.36 3.82 0.25
N ASN A 73 1.32 2.98 0.64
CA ASN A 73 2.60 3.44 1.19
C ASN A 73 3.83 3.19 0.31
N CYS A 74 3.81 2.18 -0.56
CA CYS A 74 5.00 1.69 -1.26
C CYS A 74 4.88 1.84 -2.79
N ALA A 75 3.68 1.63 -3.33
CA ALA A 75 3.44 1.51 -4.76
C ALA A 75 3.83 2.75 -5.58
N ARG A 76 3.89 3.95 -4.98
CA ARG A 76 4.29 5.14 -5.73
C ARG A 76 5.76 5.12 -6.17
N CYS A 77 6.63 4.44 -5.42
CA CYS A 77 8.07 4.35 -5.75
C CYS A 77 8.42 2.97 -6.32
N HIS A 78 7.83 1.91 -5.75
CA HIS A 78 8.10 0.52 -6.14
C HIS A 78 7.12 -0.02 -7.19
N GLY A 79 6.13 0.79 -7.58
CA GLY A 79 5.15 0.50 -8.61
C GLY A 79 3.97 -0.35 -8.14
N LEU A 80 2.88 -0.34 -8.92
CA LEU A 80 1.67 -1.08 -8.57
C LEU A 80 1.92 -2.59 -8.63
N GLY A 81 1.36 -3.33 -7.66
CA GLY A 81 1.58 -4.78 -7.61
C GLY A 81 3.02 -5.21 -7.29
N GLY A 82 3.90 -4.30 -6.85
CA GLY A 82 5.33 -4.60 -6.66
C GLY A 82 6.19 -4.37 -7.90
N VAL A 83 5.57 -4.17 -9.06
CA VAL A 83 6.23 -4.09 -10.38
C VAL A 83 6.85 -2.71 -10.59
N SER A 84 8.17 -2.64 -10.64
CA SER A 84 8.85 -1.34 -10.74
C SER A 84 8.60 -0.62 -12.07
N GLY A 85 8.33 0.69 -11.97
CA GLY A 85 8.34 1.62 -13.10
C GLY A 85 9.70 2.31 -13.33
N GLY A 86 10.77 1.89 -12.65
CA GLY A 86 12.13 2.44 -12.78
C GLY A 86 12.55 3.48 -11.73
N ILE A 87 11.68 3.84 -10.77
CA ILE A 87 12.01 4.78 -9.69
C ILE A 87 12.78 4.08 -8.55
N ALA A 88 12.22 2.97 -8.06
CA ALA A 88 12.83 2.11 -7.04
C ALA A 88 12.77 0.64 -7.50
N PRO A 89 13.54 -0.30 -6.89
CA PRO A 89 13.58 -1.69 -7.33
C PRO A 89 12.21 -2.39 -7.30
N ASP A 90 12.02 -3.40 -8.17
CA ASP A 90 10.86 -4.31 -8.15
C ASP A 90 10.95 -5.18 -6.91
N LEU A 91 9.92 -5.14 -6.05
CA LEU A 91 9.95 -5.83 -4.77
C LEU A 91 9.55 -7.31 -4.87
N ARG A 92 9.01 -7.76 -6.01
CA ARG A 92 8.72 -9.18 -6.30
C ARG A 92 9.99 -9.98 -6.55
N MET A 93 11.12 -9.29 -6.73
CA MET A 93 12.44 -9.90 -6.90
C MET A 93 13.13 -10.21 -5.56
N LEU A 94 12.56 -9.81 -4.42
CA LEU A 94 13.05 -10.22 -3.11
C LEU A 94 12.67 -11.68 -2.89
N ALA A 95 13.67 -12.52 -2.61
CA ALA A 95 13.46 -13.93 -2.33
C ALA A 95 12.56 -14.11 -1.08
N PRO A 96 11.61 -15.04 -1.08
CA PRO A 96 10.74 -15.32 0.07
C PRO A 96 11.45 -16.22 1.10
N ASP A 97 12.66 -15.81 1.50
CA ASP A 97 13.53 -16.54 2.42
C ASP A 97 14.16 -15.58 3.45
N TYR A 98 15.09 -16.11 4.26
CA TYR A 98 15.80 -15.36 5.29
C TYR A 98 16.53 -14.13 4.73
N ASP A 99 17.27 -14.28 3.62
CA ASP A 99 18.07 -13.18 3.05
C ASP A 99 17.16 -12.06 2.53
N GLY A 100 16.04 -12.43 1.91
CA GLY A 100 15.05 -11.44 1.49
C GLY A 100 14.33 -10.76 2.65
N ASP A 101 14.10 -11.48 3.75
CA ASP A 101 13.48 -10.94 4.97
C ASP A 101 14.44 -9.95 5.65
N GLU A 102 15.69 -10.34 5.87
CA GLU A 102 16.73 -9.49 6.45
C GLU A 102 16.84 -8.18 5.66
N TRP A 103 16.89 -8.28 4.33
CA TRP A 103 16.97 -7.09 3.48
C TRP A 103 15.71 -6.23 3.57
N TYR A 104 14.52 -6.84 3.61
CA TYR A 104 13.27 -6.12 3.80
C TYR A 104 13.28 -5.35 5.13
N VAL A 105 13.56 -6.04 6.23
CA VAL A 105 13.65 -5.50 7.59
C VAL A 105 14.61 -4.32 7.64
N TYR A 106 15.84 -4.53 7.14
CA TYR A 106 16.87 -3.50 7.12
C TYR A 106 16.38 -2.24 6.41
N ARG A 107 15.72 -2.38 5.24
CA ARG A 107 15.26 -1.24 4.45
C ARG A 107 14.05 -0.54 5.04
N VAL A 108 13.09 -1.24 5.61
CA VAL A 108 11.93 -0.59 6.24
C VAL A 108 12.30 0.13 7.54
N GLN A 109 13.29 -0.38 8.28
CA GLN A 109 13.78 0.27 9.50
C GLN A 109 14.70 1.46 9.23
N ASN A 110 15.60 1.34 8.24
CA ASN A 110 16.66 2.33 8.02
C ASN A 110 16.41 3.26 6.84
N GLY A 111 15.47 2.93 5.96
CA GLY A 111 15.21 3.66 4.73
C GLY A 111 16.41 3.67 3.78
N ALA A 112 16.54 4.74 3.00
CA ALA A 112 17.64 4.93 2.08
C ALA A 112 17.99 6.41 1.96
N VAL A 113 19.20 6.78 2.35
CA VAL A 113 19.72 8.13 2.20
C VAL A 113 20.99 8.09 1.36
N ARG A 114 21.10 8.97 0.37
CA ARG A 114 22.32 9.14 -0.45
C ARG A 114 22.60 10.63 -0.60
N ASN A 115 23.83 11.05 -0.32
CA ASN A 115 24.26 12.46 -0.40
C ASN A 115 23.31 13.43 0.35
N GLY A 116 22.79 13.01 1.50
CA GLY A 116 21.85 13.79 2.30
C GLY A 116 20.39 13.81 1.81
N ALA A 117 20.08 13.24 0.63
CA ALA A 117 18.72 13.12 0.13
C ALA A 117 18.08 11.78 0.55
N VAL A 118 16.83 11.84 1.00
CA VAL A 118 16.02 10.67 1.37
C VAL A 118 15.36 10.09 0.12
N TYR A 119 15.72 8.85 -0.22
CA TYR A 119 15.15 8.08 -1.34
C TYR A 119 14.06 7.10 -0.87
N MET A 120 14.18 6.61 0.36
CA MET A 120 13.19 5.77 1.01
C MET A 120 13.09 6.22 2.47
N PRO A 121 11.90 6.59 2.97
CA PRO A 121 11.73 6.94 4.38
C PRO A 121 11.90 5.71 5.27
N LYS A 122 12.17 5.92 6.56
CA LYS A 122 12.12 4.87 7.57
C LYS A 122 10.66 4.54 7.84
N MET A 123 10.18 3.45 7.26
CA MET A 123 8.77 3.09 7.32
C MET A 123 8.30 2.75 8.73
N THR A 124 9.21 2.31 9.61
CA THR A 124 8.89 2.06 11.03
C THR A 124 8.54 3.31 11.84
N GLU A 125 8.82 4.52 11.32
CA GLU A 125 8.35 5.78 11.93
C GLU A 125 6.86 6.05 11.63
N HIS A 126 6.23 5.22 10.78
CA HIS A 126 4.88 5.44 10.26
C HIS A 126 3.97 4.20 10.33
N LEU A 127 4.56 3.01 10.23
CA LEU A 127 3.88 1.72 10.21
C LEU A 127 4.42 0.84 11.34
N ASN A 128 3.52 0.14 12.03
CA ASN A 128 3.90 -0.88 13.00
C ASN A 128 4.44 -2.14 12.31
N GLN A 129 5.00 -3.03 13.12
CA GLN A 129 5.61 -4.27 12.63
C GLN A 129 4.58 -5.17 11.92
N GLU A 130 3.35 -5.26 12.42
CA GLU A 130 2.26 -6.03 11.82
C GLU A 130 1.95 -5.56 10.40
N ALA A 131 1.85 -4.24 10.16
CA ALA A 131 1.58 -3.72 8.83
C ALA A 131 2.73 -4.00 7.87
N LEU A 132 3.98 -3.89 8.33
CA LEU A 132 5.15 -4.14 7.52
C LEU A 132 5.28 -5.63 7.17
N TRP A 133 5.09 -6.55 8.12
CA TRP A 133 5.07 -7.98 7.81
C TRP A 133 3.89 -8.41 6.95
N ALA A 134 2.73 -7.74 7.07
CA ALA A 134 1.62 -7.97 6.16
C ALA A 134 1.97 -7.55 4.71
N ILE A 135 2.63 -6.40 4.53
CA ILE A 135 3.15 -5.97 3.23
C ILE A 135 4.13 -7.01 2.68
N ARG A 136 5.08 -7.47 3.49
CA ARG A 136 6.06 -8.49 3.09
C ARG A 136 5.38 -9.80 2.68
N SER A 137 4.43 -10.29 3.47
CA SER A 137 3.68 -11.51 3.17
C SER A 137 2.88 -11.39 1.88
N TRP A 138 2.30 -10.22 1.61
CA TRP A 138 1.65 -9.97 0.34
C TRP A 138 2.65 -9.96 -0.83
N LEU A 139 3.82 -9.32 -0.67
CA LEU A 139 4.87 -9.32 -1.69
C LEU A 139 5.36 -10.74 -2.01
N GLU A 140 5.51 -11.60 -1.01
CA GLU A 140 5.85 -13.03 -1.20
C GLU A 140 4.77 -13.74 -2.03
N SER A 141 3.49 -13.44 -1.78
CA SER A 141 2.38 -14.04 -2.53
C SER A 141 2.32 -13.63 -4.02
N VAL A 142 2.94 -12.50 -4.38
CA VAL A 142 3.03 -11.99 -5.76
C VAL A 142 4.46 -12.01 -6.30
N SER A 143 5.37 -12.73 -5.64
CA SER A 143 6.78 -12.81 -6.00
C SER A 143 6.98 -13.45 -7.37
N ASP A 144 7.98 -12.94 -8.12
CA ASP A 144 8.39 -13.45 -9.43
C ASP A 144 9.47 -14.55 -9.30
N THR A 145 9.94 -14.81 -8.08
CA THR A 145 11.03 -15.75 -7.79
C THR A 145 10.54 -17.13 -7.35
N GLN A 146 9.24 -17.41 -7.48
CA GLN A 146 8.63 -18.72 -7.22
C GLN A 146 8.74 -19.67 -8.41
#